data_AF-B9TKY5-F1
#
_entry.id   AF-B9TKY5-F1
#
_cell.length_a   1.000
_cell.length_b   1.000
_cell.length_c   1.000
_cell.angle_alpha   90.00
_cell.angle_beta   90.00
_cell.angle_gamma   90.00
#
_symmetry.space_group_name_H-M   'P 1'
#
loop_
_entity.id
_entity.type
_entity.pdbx_description
1 polymer ?
#
loop_
_entity_poly.entity_id
_entity_poly.type
_entity_poly.pdbx_seq_one_letter_code
_entity_poly.pdbx_strand_id
1 'polypeptide(L)'
;MAILNTPDGYLQYQMTLGQFGLPAVFAPLLILVQFVFGLLLIIGFKTRLSARVLGVLAAFMAVILAQASLDAFFAYMGIAGGMWLLSIYPDTACSLDNRKK
;
A
#
# COMPACT_ATOMS: atom_id res chain seq x y z
N MET A 1 20.27 -10.29 15.53
CA MET A 1 20.34 -8.81 15.64
C MET A 1 20.75 -8.21 14.29
N ALA A 2 19.81 -8.06 13.34
CA ALA A 2 20.10 -7.51 12.00
C ALA A 2 19.46 -6.12 11.76
N ILE A 3 18.57 -5.67 12.65
CA ILE A 3 17.83 -4.40 12.51
C ILE A 3 18.73 -3.18 12.79
N LEU A 4 19.85 -3.35 13.50
CA LEU A 4 20.80 -2.28 13.83
C LEU A 4 21.89 -2.06 12.76
N ASN A 5 22.00 -2.91 11.74
CA ASN A 5 23.11 -2.91 10.77
C ASN A 5 22.74 -2.43 9.36
N THR A 6 21.50 -1.98 9.13
CA THR A 6 21.09 -1.32 7.88
C THR A 6 20.65 0.11 8.18
N PRO A 7 21.56 1.00 8.62
CA PRO A 7 21.24 2.41 8.84
C PRO A 7 20.70 3.10 7.57
N ASP A 8 21.00 2.55 6.39
CA ASP A 8 20.61 3.09 5.09
C ASP A 8 19.33 2.48 4.49
N GLY A 9 18.55 1.68 5.23
CA GLY A 9 17.32 1.08 4.68
C GLY A 9 16.33 2.11 4.13
N TYR A 10 16.23 3.26 4.80
CA TYR A 10 15.45 4.40 4.30
C TYR A 10 16.06 5.04 3.04
N LEU A 11 17.37 5.21 3.03
CA LEU A 11 18.10 5.75 1.87
C LEU A 11 17.95 4.83 0.65
N GLN A 12 17.98 3.52 0.86
CA GLN A 12 17.77 2.53 -0.19
C GLN A 12 16.34 2.58 -0.74
N TYR A 13 15.34 2.74 0.12
CA TYR A 13 13.96 2.96 -0.32
C TYR A 13 13.80 4.26 -1.12
N GLN A 14 14.45 5.35 -0.69
CA GLN A 14 14.48 6.62 -1.44
C GLN A 14 15.17 6.47 -2.80
N MET A 15 16.30 5.76 -2.87
CA MET A 15 17.01 5.51 -4.12
C MET A 15 16.18 4.65 -5.07
N THR A 16 15.50 3.63 -4.58
CA THR A 16 14.58 2.81 -5.37
C THR A 16 13.43 3.62 -5.94
N LEU A 17 12.78 4.47 -5.12
CA LEU A 17 11.74 5.38 -5.61
C LEU A 17 12.26 6.41 -6.61
N GLY A 18 13.48 6.92 -6.40
CA GLY A 18 14.15 7.82 -7.32
C GLY A 18 14.43 7.20 -8.69
N GLN A 19 14.74 5.90 -8.75
CA GLN A 19 14.89 5.17 -10.02
C GLN A 19 13.57 5.09 -10.81
N PHE A 20 12.43 5.12 -10.12
CA PHE A 20 11.10 5.13 -10.74
C PHE A 20 10.58 6.55 -11.01
N GLY A 21 11.42 7.59 -10.86
CA GLY A 21 11.06 8.98 -11.14
C GLY A 21 10.20 9.65 -10.07
N LEU A 22 10.02 9.02 -8.91
CA LEU A 22 9.26 9.59 -7.79
C LEU A 22 10.18 10.45 -6.91
N PRO A 23 9.80 11.71 -6.63
CA PRO A 23 10.55 12.58 -5.71
C PRO A 23 10.74 11.93 -4.33
N ALA A 24 11.86 12.21 -3.66
CA ALA A 24 12.19 11.65 -2.34
C ALA A 24 11.13 11.94 -1.24
N VAL A 25 10.26 12.94 -1.45
CA VAL A 25 9.12 13.28 -0.59
C VAL A 25 8.02 12.21 -0.63
N PHE A 26 7.92 11.42 -1.70
CA PHE A 26 6.97 10.32 -1.78
C PHE A 26 7.32 9.18 -0.82
N ALA A 27 8.59 8.96 -0.50
CA ALA A 27 9.00 7.91 0.42
C ALA A 27 8.29 7.99 1.80
N PRO A 28 8.37 9.11 2.56
CA PRO A 28 7.67 9.23 3.83
C PRO A 28 6.15 9.29 3.66
N LEU A 29 5.65 9.87 2.56
CA LEU A 29 4.22 9.98 2.30
C LEU A 29 3.58 8.61 2.07
N LEU A 30 4.21 7.75 1.26
CA LEU A 30 3.77 6.38 1.00
C LEU A 30 3.77 5.56 2.29
N ILE A 31 4.84 5.66 3.10
CA ILE A 31 4.92 4.99 4.40
C ILE A 31 3.78 5.44 5.30
N LEU A 32 3.51 6.74 5.39
CA LEU A 32 2.43 7.28 6.23
C LEU A 32 1.06 6.77 5.77
N VAL A 33 0.77 6.86 4.47
CA VAL A 33 -0.48 6.36 3.88
C VAL A 33 -0.62 4.86 4.12
N GLN A 34 0.42 4.07 3.83
CA GLN A 34 0.41 2.62 4.04
C GLN A 34 0.20 2.25 5.51
N PHE A 35 0.83 2.99 6.43
CA PHE A 35 0.71 2.77 7.86
C PHE A 35 -0.70 3.10 8.37
N VAL A 36 -1.22 4.29 8.04
CA VAL A 36 -2.55 4.74 8.48
C VAL A 36 -3.65 3.88 7.89
N PHE A 37 -3.68 3.70 6.56
CA PHE A 37 -4.74 2.93 5.91
C PHE A 37 -4.58 1.42 6.11
N GLY A 38 -3.35 0.92 6.25
CA GLY A 38 -3.08 -0.47 6.63
C GLY A 38 -3.58 -0.77 8.04
N LEU A 39 -3.34 0.11 9.01
CA LEU A 39 -3.89 -0.01 10.36
C LEU A 39 -5.42 0.07 10.35
N LEU A 40 -6.00 1.00 9.58
CA LEU A 40 -7.46 1.11 9.43
C LEU A 40 -8.08 -0.18 8.83
N LEU A 41 -7.40 -0.83 7.88
CA LEU A 41 -7.81 -2.14 7.36
C LEU A 41 -7.77 -3.23 8.44
N ILE A 42 -6.70 -3.30 9.25
CA ILE A 42 -6.55 -4.30 10.31
C ILE A 42 -7.59 -4.10 11.42
N ILE A 43 -7.83 -2.86 11.83
CA ILE A 43 -8.83 -2.50 12.84
C ILE A 43 -10.25 -2.71 12.28
N GLY A 44 -10.40 -2.78 10.95
CA GLY A 44 -11.69 -2.92 10.31
C GLY A 44 -12.55 -1.66 10.43
N PHE A 45 -11.93 -0.49 10.57
CA PHE A 45 -12.64 0.79 10.66
C PHE A 45 -12.66 1.45 9.28
N LYS A 46 -13.86 1.65 8.70
CA LYS A 46 -14.03 2.18 7.34
C LYS A 46 -13.20 1.42 6.28
N THR A 47 -13.26 0.09 6.30
CA THR A 47 -12.55 -0.81 5.37
C THR A 47 -12.75 -0.46 3.90
N ARG A 48 -13.95 -0.02 3.51
CA ARG A 48 -14.23 0.46 2.14
C ARG A 48 -13.34 1.63 1.73
N LEU A 49 -13.13 2.60 2.61
CA LEU A 49 -12.34 3.80 2.29
C LEU A 49 -10.85 3.48 2.23
N SER A 50 -10.35 2.71 3.20
CA SER A 50 -8.93 2.34 3.27
C SER A 50 -8.53 1.42 2.12
N ALA A 51 -9.35 0.42 1.80
CA ALA A 51 -9.12 -0.47 0.66
C ALA A 51 -9.12 0.30 -0.67
N ARG A 52 -9.99 1.29 -0.83
CA ARG A 52 -10.05 2.11 -2.05
C ARG A 52 -8.84 3.02 -2.21
N VAL A 53 -8.41 3.69 -1.13
CA VAL A 53 -7.21 4.55 -1.16
C VAL A 53 -5.96 3.73 -1.46
N LEU A 54 -5.79 2.58 -0.80
CA LEU A 54 -4.64 1.71 -1.02
C LEU A 54 -4.70 1.03 -2.40
N GLY A 55 -5.88 0.65 -2.88
CA GLY A 55 -6.08 0.09 -4.22
C GLY A 55 -5.74 1.09 -5.33
N VAL A 56 -6.15 2.36 -5.19
CA VAL A 56 -5.78 3.43 -6.13
C VAL A 56 -4.26 3.68 -6.11
N LEU A 57 -3.65 3.70 -4.92
CA LEU A 57 -2.21 3.86 -4.78
C LEU A 57 -1.44 2.68 -5.39
N ALA A 58 -1.91 1.45 -5.20
CA ALA A 58 -1.32 0.26 -5.80
C ALA A 58 -1.46 0.26 -7.32
N ALA A 59 -2.60 0.70 -7.86
CA ALA A 59 -2.81 0.86 -9.30
C ALA A 59 -1.88 1.94 -9.89
N PHE A 60 -1.71 3.06 -9.19
CA PHE A 60 -0.76 4.10 -9.56
C PHE A 60 0.68 3.58 -9.58
N MET A 61 1.08 2.83 -8.55
CA MET A 61 2.38 2.16 -8.49
C MET A 61 2.56 1.13 -9.60
N ALA A 62 1.52 0.37 -9.94
CA ALA A 62 1.56 -0.58 -11.06
C ALA A 62 1.91 0.16 -12.36
N VAL A 63 1.24 1.28 -12.66
CA VAL A 63 1.52 2.06 -13.88
C VAL A 63 2.95 2.59 -13.92
N ILE A 64 3.48 3.06 -12.78
CA ILE A 64 4.86 3.54 -12.68
C ILE A 64 5.86 2.38 -12.87
N LEU A 65 5.66 1.26 -12.19
CA LEU A 65 6.55 0.10 -12.26
C LEU A 65 6.44 -0.69 -13.56
N ALA A 66 5.35 -0.52 -14.33
CA ALA A 66 5.20 -1.11 -15.66
C ALA A 66 6.32 -0.74 -16.62
N GLN A 67 6.92 0.45 -16.43
CA GLN A 67 8.04 0.91 -17.24
C GLN A 67 9.35 0.19 -16.92
N ALA A 68 9.48 -0.39 -15.72
CA ALA A 68 10.71 -0.98 -15.24
C ALA A 68 10.71 -2.51 -15.27
N SER A 69 9.59 -3.15 -14.90
CA SER A 69 9.49 -4.61 -14.86
C SER A 69 8.05 -5.08 -14.95
N LEU A 70 7.77 -5.98 -15.89
CA LEU A 70 6.44 -6.55 -16.08
C LEU A 70 6.00 -7.41 -14.88
N ASP A 71 6.92 -8.12 -14.24
CA ASP A 71 6.64 -8.90 -13.02
C ASP A 71 6.12 -8.03 -11.88
N ALA A 72 6.74 -6.86 -11.68
CA ALA A 72 6.34 -5.93 -10.64
C ALA A 72 4.97 -5.31 -10.96
N PHE A 73 4.70 -5.00 -12.24
CA PHE A 73 3.37 -4.57 -12.68
C PHE A 73 2.27 -5.58 -12.33
N PHE A 74 2.47 -6.86 -12.63
CA PHE A 74 1.50 -7.90 -12.30
C PHE A 74 1.30 -8.05 -10.78
N ALA A 75 2.37 -7.96 -9.99
CA ALA A 75 2.26 -8.01 -8.54
C ALA A 75 1.43 -6.84 -7.99
N TYR A 76 1.71 -5.61 -8.41
CA TYR A 76 0.97 -4.42 -7.96
C TYR A 76 -0.47 -4.38 -8.50
N MET A 77 -0.73 -4.87 -9.71
CA MET A 77 -2.08 -5.09 -10.24
C MET A 77 -2.84 -6.12 -9.42
N GLY A 78 -2.19 -7.21 -8.99
CA GLY A 78 -2.78 -8.22 -8.11
C GLY A 78 -3.16 -7.64 -6.74
N ILE A 79 -2.27 -6.82 -6.16
CA ILE A 79 -2.55 -6.10 -4.91
C ILE A 79 -3.71 -5.13 -5.08
N ALA A 80 -3.71 -4.33 -6.15
CA ALA A 80 -4.79 -3.40 -6.47
C ALA A 80 -6.14 -4.13 -6.64
N GLY A 81 -6.14 -5.26 -7.34
CA GLY A 81 -7.32 -6.11 -7.52
C GLY A 81 -7.84 -6.69 -6.20
N GLY A 82 -6.94 -7.22 -5.36
CA GLY A 82 -7.31 -7.74 -4.03
C GLY A 82 -7.89 -6.65 -3.12
N MET A 83 -7.32 -5.45 -3.16
CA MET A 83 -7.85 -4.29 -2.41
C MET A 83 -9.18 -3.79 -2.96
N TRP A 84 -9.37 -3.81 -4.28
CA TRP A 84 -10.66 -3.46 -4.88
C TRP A 84 -11.74 -4.47 -4.49
N LEU A 85 -11.41 -5.76 -4.47
CA LEU A 85 -12.32 -6.82 -4.01
C LEU A 85 -12.73 -6.60 -2.55
N LEU A 86 -11.77 -6.28 -1.67
CA LEU A 86 -12.04 -5.93 -0.26
C LEU A 86 -12.87 -4.63 -0.12
N SER A 87 -12.73 -3.69 -1.05
CA SER A 87 -13.57 -2.50 -1.08
C SER A 87 -15.03 -2.80 -1.44
N ILE A 88 -15.30 -3.82 -2.26
CA ILE A 88 -16.65 -4.23 -2.67
C ILE A 88 -17.28 -5.12 -1.59
N TYR A 89 -16.48 -6.01 -1.00
CA TYR A 89 -16.88 -6.93 0.07
C TYR A 89 -16.18 -6.55 1.39
N PRO A 90 -16.61 -5.47 2.06
CA PRO A 90 -15.99 -5.00 3.30
C PRO A 90 -16.31 -5.87 4.53
N ASP A 91 -17.24 -6.83 4.39
CA ASP A 91 -17.69 -7.75 5.45
C ASP A 91 -16.57 -8.71 5.82
N THR A 92 -15.62 -8.18 6.56
CA THR A 92 -14.53 -8.93 7.18
C THR A 92 -14.98 -9.32 8.59
N ALA A 93 -14.74 -10.57 8.98
CA ALA A 93 -15.26 -11.19 10.20
C ALA A 93 -14.87 -10.46 11.52
N CYS A 94 -13.81 -9.63 11.49
CA CYS A 94 -13.34 -8.82 12.62
C CYS A 94 -13.55 -7.30 12.43
N SER A 95 -14.37 -6.89 11.45
CA SER A 95 -14.64 -5.47 11.22
C SER A 95 -15.45 -4.88 12.37
N LEU A 96 -14.91 -3.87 13.05
CA LEU A 96 -15.65 -3.05 14.02
C LEU A 96 -16.87 -2.37 13.38
N ASP A 97 -16.86 -2.18 12.05
CA ASP A 97 -18.01 -1.70 11.26
C ASP A 97 -19.16 -2.74 11.21
N ASN A 98 -18.90 -4.02 11.52
CA ASN A 98 -19.89 -5.09 11.54
C ASN A 98 -20.50 -5.31 12.93
N ARG A 99 -20.17 -4.48 13.93
CA ARG A 99 -20.98 -4.40 15.15
C ARG A 99 -22.30 -3.71 14.80
N LYS A 100 -23.26 -4.55 14.39
CA LYS A 100 -24.69 -4.27 14.42
C LYS A 100 -25.01 -3.48 15.70
N LYS A 101 -25.57 -2.28 15.53
CA LYS A 101 -26.53 -1.78 16.52
C LYS A 101 -27.72 -2.72 16.58
#